data_AF-A0A7X6CHE7-F1
#
_entry.id   AF-A0A7X6CHE7-F1
#
_cell.length_a   1.000
_cell.length_b   1.000
_cell.length_c   1.000
_cell.angle_alpha   90.00
_cell.angle_beta   90.00
_cell.angle_gamma   90.00
#
_symmetry.space_group_name_H-M   'P 1'
#
loop_
_entity.id
_entity.type
_entity.pdbx_description
1 polymer ?
#
loop_
_entity_poly.entity_id
_entity_poly.type
_entity_poly.pdbx_seq_one_letter_code
_entity_poly.pdbx_strand_id
1 'polypeptide(L)' 'MAKKIPPEMAELSVYVDKKLKLRFKLACTAQEKPMSEVIGLLMKQWLETTETPPESETKAGQNFQD' A
#
# COMPACT_ATOMS: atom_id res chain seq x y z
N MET A 1 9.64 -27.79 -8.81
CA MET A 1 8.19 -27.85 -8.53
C MET A 1 7.70 -26.43 -8.37
N ALA A 2 6.73 -25.98 -9.17
CA ALA A 2 6.12 -24.66 -8.98
C ALA A 2 5.43 -24.66 -7.62
N LYS A 3 5.81 -23.75 -6.73
CA LYS A 3 5.14 -23.59 -5.43
C LYS A 3 3.72 -23.11 -5.73
N LYS A 4 2.70 -23.85 -5.28
CA LYS A 4 1.31 -23.37 -5.37
C LYS A 4 1.16 -22.17 -4.45
N ILE A 5 0.90 -21.00 -5.03
CA ILE A 5 0.53 -19.80 -4.30
C ILE A 5 -0.83 -20.06 -3.62
N PRO A 6 -1.04 -19.67 -2.35
CA PRO A 6 -2.34 -19.82 -1.69
C PRO A 6 -3.46 -19.12 -2.49
N PRO A 7 -4.72 -19.59 -2.36
CA PRO A 7 -5.87 -18.87 -2.91
C PRO A 7 -5.88 -17.41 -2.45
N GLU A 8 -6.33 -16.48 -3.30
CA GLU A 8 -6.39 -15.04 -3.04
C GLU A 8 -5.05 -14.33 -2.75
N MET A 9 -3.91 -15.00 -3.01
CA MET A 9 -2.59 -14.41 -2.88
C MET A 9 -1.92 -14.26 -4.25
N ALA A 10 -1.13 -13.20 -4.41
CA ALA A 10 -0.28 -12.98 -5.57
C ALA A 10 1.20 -12.92 -5.16
N GLU A 11 2.09 -13.43 -6.01
CA GLU A 11 3.53 -13.28 -5.80
C GLU A 11 3.99 -11.88 -6.22
N LEU A 12 4.72 -11.19 -5.33
CA LEU A 12 5.33 -9.90 -5.62
C LEU A 12 6.84 -10.05 -5.82
N SER A 13 7.28 -9.95 -7.07
CA SER A 13 8.70 -9.97 -7.45
C SER A 13 9.16 -8.57 -7.84
N VAL A 14 10.05 -7.96 -7.04
CA VAL A 14 10.55 -6.59 -7.26
C VAL A 14 12.05 -6.48 -6.99
N TYR A 15 12.67 -5.48 -7.63
CA TYR A 15 14.05 -5.09 -7.34
C TYR A 15 14.06 -3.91 -6.38
N VAL A 16 14.82 -4.05 -5.30
CA VAL A 16 15.05 -3.01 -4.29
C VAL A 16 16.52 -2.99 -3.90
N ASP A 17 16.98 -1.87 -3.36
CA ASP A 17 18.34 -1.77 -2.82
C ASP A 17 18.60 -2.85 -1.75
N LYS A 18 19.79 -3.45 -1.79
CA LYS A 18 20.16 -4.56 -0.88
C LYS A 18 20.18 -4.12 0.59
N LYS A 19 20.69 -2.92 0.88
CA LYS A 19 20.75 -2.39 2.25
C LYS A 19 19.35 -2.04 2.72
N LEU A 20 18.51 -1.50 1.85
CA LEU A 20 17.10 -1.23 2.15
C LEU A 20 16.35 -2.53 2.50
N LYS A 21 16.47 -3.57 1.68
CA LYS A 21 15.88 -4.90 1.95
C LYS A 21 16.33 -5.47 3.30
N LEU A 22 17.61 -5.34 3.61
CA LEU A 22 18.16 -5.84 4.88
C LEU A 22 17.57 -5.08 6.08
N ARG A 23 17.56 -3.74 6.03
CA ARG A 23 16.98 -2.91 7.09
C ARG A 23 15.49 -3.22 7.28
N PHE A 24 14.75 -3.33 6.19
CA PHE A 24 13.32 -3.68 6.23
C PHE A 24 13.10 -5.06 6.86
N LYS A 25 13.89 -6.07 6.48
CA LYS A 25 13.83 -7.40 7.08
C LYS A 25 14.11 -7.36 8.59
N LEU A 26 15.18 -6.70 9.01
CA LEU A 26 15.52 -6.58 10.43
C LEU A 26 14.40 -5.93 11.25
N ALA A 27 13.78 -4.87 10.70
CA ALA A 27 12.65 -4.20 11.34
C ALA A 27 11.41 -5.11 11.45
N CYS A 28 11.14 -5.94 10.43
CA CYS A 28 10.05 -6.92 10.46
C CYS A 28 10.31 -8.01 11.52
N THR A 29 11.54 -8.53 11.57
CA THR A 29 11.95 -9.53 12.57
C THR A 29 11.84 -9.00 14.00
N ALA A 30 12.28 -7.76 14.25
CA ALA A 30 12.18 -7.15 15.58
C ALA A 30 10.73 -6.97 16.07
N GLN A 31 9.76 -6.96 15.14
CA GLN A 31 8.33 -6.83 15.43
C GLN A 31 7.57 -8.15 15.29
N GLU A 32 8.28 -9.27 15.04
CA GLU A 32 7.70 -10.60 14.80
C GLU A 32 6.66 -10.63 13.66
N LYS A 33 6.83 -9.77 12.65
CA LYS A 33 5.93 -9.69 11.48
C LYS A 33 6.56 -10.27 10.23
N PRO A 34 5.82 -11.07 9.43
CA PRO A 34 6.30 -11.50 8.12
C PRO A 34 6.37 -10.32 7.14
N MET A 35 7.40 -10.29 6.29
CA MET A 35 7.61 -9.20 5.32
C MET A 35 6.39 -9.01 4.40
N SER A 36 5.69 -10.08 4.04
CA SER A 36 4.49 -10.04 3.19
C SER A 36 3.32 -9.29 3.84
N GLU A 37 3.12 -9.43 5.15
CA GLU A 37 2.08 -8.69 5.88
C GLU A 37 2.39 -7.18 5.85
N VAL A 38 3.63 -6.82 6.16
CA VAL A 38 4.05 -5.41 6.20
C VAL A 38 3.98 -4.78 4.82
N ILE A 39 4.41 -5.47 3.77
CA ILE A 39 4.26 -5.02 2.38
C ILE A 39 2.77 -4.80 2.04
N GLY A 40 1.90 -5.75 2.39
CA GLY A 40 0.46 -5.63 2.13
C GLY A 40 -0.17 -4.42 2.84
N LEU A 41 0.25 -4.12 4.07
CA LEU A 41 -0.17 -2.93 4.80
C LEU A 41 0.30 -1.65 4.11
N LEU A 42 1.58 -1.57 3.74
CA LEU A 42 2.14 -0.41 3.06
C LEU A 42 1.48 -0.16 1.71
N MET A 43 1.14 -1.21 0.96
CA MET A 43 0.40 -1.09 -0.31
C MET A 43 -1.00 -0.50 -0.10
N LYS A 44 -1.73 -0.95 0.93
CA LYS A 44 -3.05 -0.39 1.27
C LYS A 44 -2.95 1.09 1.65
N GLN A 45 -2.01 1.44 2.53
CA GLN A 45 -1.80 2.84 2.94
C GLN A 45 -1.43 3.75 1.78
N TRP A 46 -0.62 3.25 0.85
CA TRP A 46 -0.28 3.98 -0.37
C TRP A 46 -1.52 4.26 -1.21
N LEU A 47 -2.35 3.23 -1.45
CA LEU A 47 -3.59 3.36 -2.22
C LEU A 47 -4.58 4.32 -1.55
N GLU A 48 -4.79 4.23 -0.24
CA GLU A 48 -5.64 5.17 0.50
C GLU A 48 -5.20 6.63 0.27
N THR A 49 -3.90 6.89 0.23
CA THR A 49 -3.37 8.24 0.01
C THR A 49 -3.51 8.70 -1.45
N THR A 50 -3.46 7.78 -2.41
CA THR A 50 -3.46 8.12 -3.85
C THR A 50 -4.83 8.03 -4.52
N GLU A 51 -5.75 7.24 -3.96
CA GLU A 51 -7.11 7.04 -4.50
C GLU A 51 -8.13 7.98 -3.88
N THR A 52 -7.77 8.71 -2.82
CA THR A 52 -8.59 9.85 -2.39
C THR A 52 -8.50 10.93 -3.47
N PRO A 53 -9.57 11.24 -4.21
CA PRO A 53 -9.54 12.36 -5.15
C PRO A 53 -9.25 13.63 -4.35
N PRO A 54 -8.55 14.64 -4.92
CA PRO A 54 -8.57 15.95 -4.32
C PRO A 54 -10.04 16.35 -4.21
N GLU A 55 -10.54 16.52 -2.99
CA GLU A 55 -11.83 17.15 -2.75
C GLU A 55 -11.80 18.45 -3.54
N SER A 56 -12.64 18.52 -4.57
CA SER A 56 -12.78 19.71 -5.38
C SER A 56 -13.32 20.83 -4.48
N GLU A 57 -12.41 21.63 -3.94
CA GLU A 57 -12.74 23.00 -3.56
C GLU A 57 -13.12 23.75 -4.84
N THR A 58 -14.43 24.05 -5.02
CA THR A 58 -15.04 25.11 -5.86
C THR A 58 -16.54 24.80 -5.96
N LYS A 59 -17.52 25.63 -5.61
CA LYS A 59 -17.57 27.02 -5.13
C LYS A 59 -18.94 27.25 -4.47
N ALA A 60 -18.97 28.22 -3.56
CA ALA A 60 -20.16 28.88 -3.05
C ALA A 60 -21.06 29.47 -4.15
N GLY A 61 -22.36 29.45 -3.86
CA GLY A 61 -23.34 30.44 -4.33
C GLY A 61 -24.04 30.14 -5.64
N GLN A 62 -25.34 29.84 -5.56
CA GLN A 62 -26.38 30.57 -6.29
C GLN A 62 -27.77 30.21 -5.76
N ASN A 63 -28.33 31.11 -4.95
CA ASN A 63 -29.77 31.40 -4.97
C ASN A 63 -30.12 31.81 -6.41
N PHE A 64 -31.13 31.20 -7.01
CA PHE A 64 -32.11 31.94 -7.82
C PHE A 64 -33.45 31.21 -7.78
N GLN A 65 -34.48 32.03 -7.74
CA GLN A 65 -35.89 31.78 -7.48
C GLN A 65 -36.64 31.54 -8.80
N ASP A 66 -37.68 30.71 -8.78
CA ASP A 66 -38.88 30.82 -9.63
C ASP A 66 -40.12 30.40 -8.82
#